data_AF-A0A3B0ZE14-F1
#
_entry.id   AF-A0A3B0ZE14-F1
#
_cell.length_a   1.000
_cell.length_b   1.000
_cell.length_c   1.000
_cell.angle_alpha   90.00
_cell.angle_beta   90.00
_cell.angle_gamma   90.00
#
_symmetry.space_group_name_H-M   'P 1'
#
loop_
_entity.id
_entity.type
_entity.pdbx_description
1 polymer ?
#
loop_
_entity_poly.entity_id
_entity_poly.type
_entity_poly.pdbx_seq_one_letter_code
_entity_poly.pdbx_strand_id
1 'polypeptide(L)' 'MAGFTFINAKTARFGNGMDDGILLGPLVSKGQHGKVLAASRRGRDEGTRTLTGGGVPDAIEKGFFIEPTIFVDISAES' A
#
# COMPACT_ATOMS: atom_id res chain seq x y z
N MET A 1 13.97 -12.06 -21.63
CA MET A 1 13.52 -12.65 -20.35
C MET A 1 12.97 -11.52 -19.51
N ALA A 2 11.72 -11.59 -19.06
CA ALA A 2 11.17 -10.58 -18.16
C ALA A 2 11.87 -10.72 -16.80
N GLY A 3 12.73 -9.76 -16.46
CA GLY A 3 13.47 -9.74 -15.21
C GLY A 3 12.54 -9.43 -14.04
N PHE A 4 12.73 -10.11 -12.92
CA PHE A 4 12.06 -9.77 -11.67
C PHE A 4 12.50 -8.35 -11.24
N THR A 5 11.54 -7.48 -10.95
CA THR A 5 11.79 -6.16 -10.38
C THR A 5 11.63 -6.24 -8.87
N PHE A 6 12.67 -5.85 -8.13
CA PHE A 6 12.61 -5.73 -6.67
C PHE A 6 12.00 -4.38 -6.29
N ILE A 7 11.04 -4.39 -5.36
CA ILE A 7 10.40 -3.18 -4.84
C ILE A 7 10.74 -3.06 -3.36
N ASN A 8 11.34 -1.94 -2.96
CA ASN A 8 11.51 -1.61 -1.55
C ASN A 8 10.24 -0.93 -1.03
N ALA A 9 9.47 -1.60 -0.19
CA ALA A 9 8.19 -1.09 0.30
C ALA A 9 8.28 0.26 1.03
N LYS A 10 9.42 0.61 1.65
CA LYS A 10 9.58 1.88 2.37
C LYS A 10 9.90 3.06 1.46
N THR A 11 10.52 2.82 0.31
CA THR A 11 11.05 3.88 -0.57
C THR A 11 10.49 3.81 -2.00
N ALA A 12 9.59 2.87 -2.27
CA ALA A 12 8.95 2.73 -3.57
C ALA A 12 8.22 4.02 -3.96
N ARG A 13 8.38 4.40 -5.22
CA ARG A 13 7.73 5.59 -5.77
C ARG A 13 6.32 5.24 -6.25
N PHE A 14 5.37 6.06 -5.86
CA PHE A 14 3.97 5.99 -6.28
C PHE A 14 3.63 7.18 -7.20
N GLY A 15 2.70 6.97 -8.13
CA GLY A 15 2.34 7.99 -9.12
C GLY A 15 1.58 7.43 -10.32
N ASN A 16 1.68 8.11 -11.45
CA ASN A 16 1.13 7.63 -12.71
C ASN A 16 1.92 6.39 -13.19
N GLY A 17 1.23 5.27 -13.43
CA GLY A 17 1.86 4.01 -13.83
C GLY A 17 2.49 4.02 -15.22
N MET A 18 2.26 5.07 -16.01
CA MET A 18 2.92 5.28 -17.30
C MET A 18 4.27 5.99 -17.18
N ASP A 19 4.61 6.51 -16.00
CA ASP A 19 5.87 7.23 -15.77
C ASP A 19 6.98 6.26 -15.37
N ASP A 20 8.16 6.44 -15.94
CA ASP A 20 9.32 5.58 -15.67
C ASP A 20 9.72 5.57 -14.19
N GLY A 21 9.89 4.36 -13.65
CA GLY A 21 10.28 4.14 -12.26
C GLY A 21 9.16 4.33 -11.24
N ILE A 22 7.93 4.59 -11.66
CA ILE A 22 6.75 4.44 -10.82
C ILE A 22 6.33 2.96 -10.83
N LEU A 23 6.27 2.37 -9.64
CA LEU A 23 5.93 0.95 -9.49
C LEU A 23 4.58 0.74 -8.80
N LEU A 24 4.00 1.82 -8.26
CA LEU A 24 2.78 1.78 -7.46
C LEU A 24 1.78 2.84 -7.97
N GLY A 25 0.78 2.37 -8.71
CA GLY A 25 -0.34 3.19 -9.18
C GLY A 25 -1.47 3.31 -8.14
N PRO A 26 -2.51 4.10 -8.44
CA PRO A 26 -3.68 4.22 -7.58
C PRO A 26 -4.56 2.97 -7.65
N LEU A 27 -5.40 2.78 -6.63
CA LEU A 27 -6.49 1.83 -6.70
C LEU A 27 -7.56 2.30 -7.71
N VAL A 28 -8.29 1.34 -8.27
CA VAL A 28 -9.22 1.57 -9.38
C VAL A 28 -10.40 2.48 -9.02
N SER A 29 -10.80 2.58 -7.75
CA SER A 29 -11.96 3.38 -7.35
C SER A 29 -11.93 3.81 -5.89
N LYS A 30 -12.73 4.83 -5.57
CA LYS A 30 -12.99 5.31 -4.20
C LYS A 30 -13.52 4.19 -3.29
N GLY A 31 -14.37 3.31 -3.83
CA GLY A 31 -14.93 2.19 -3.07
C GLY A 31 -13.86 1.18 -2.66
N GLN A 32 -12.93 0.85 -3.56
CA GLN A 32 -11.79 -0.01 -3.24
C GLN A 32 -10.82 0.66 -2.27
N HIS A 33 -10.56 1.96 -2.46
CA HIS A 33 -9.75 2.77 -1.55
C HIS A 33 -10.26 2.72 -0.11
N GLY A 34 -11.56 2.95 0.09
CA GLY A 34 -12.18 2.87 1.41
C GLY A 34 -12.09 1.48 2.03
N LYS A 35 -12.30 0.42 1.25
CA LYS A 35 -12.17 -0.96 1.74
C LYS A 35 -10.75 -1.29 2.19
N VAL A 36 -9.74 -0.91 1.39
CA VAL A 36 -8.33 -1.14 1.73
C VAL A 36 -7.94 -0.34 2.97
N LEU A 37 -8.31 0.95 3.07
CA LEU A 37 -8.06 1.74 4.28
C LEU A 37 -8.72 1.14 5.52
N ALA A 38 -9.95 0.66 5.40
CA ALA A 38 -10.65 0.00 6.51
C ALA A 38 -9.95 -1.29 6.93
N ALA A 39 -9.49 -2.12 5.98
CA ALA A 39 -8.71 -3.31 6.29
C ALA A 39 -7.36 -2.95 6.95
N SER A 40 -6.66 -1.93 6.45
CA SER A 40 -5.41 -1.45 7.05
C SER A 40 -5.60 -0.87 8.46
N ARG A 41 -6.74 -0.24 8.75
CA ARG A 41 -7.10 0.17 10.11
C ARG A 41 -7.36 -1.03 11.00
N ARG A 42 -8.20 -1.95 10.55
CA ARG A 42 -8.52 -3.17 11.30
C ARG A 42 -7.27 -3.96 11.69
N GLY A 43 -6.36 -4.19 10.75
CA GLY A 43 -5.11 -4.91 11.04
C GLY A 43 -4.27 -4.21 12.12
N ARG A 44 -4.24 -2.87 12.13
CA ARG A 44 -3.57 -2.11 13.22
C ARG A 44 -4.30 -2.23 14.55
N ASP A 45 -5.63 -2.15 14.53
CA ASP A 45 -6.48 -2.20 15.73
C ASP A 45 -6.46 -3.60 16.38
N GLU A 46 -6.26 -4.66 15.60
CA GLU A 46 -6.08 -6.04 16.06
C GLU A 46 -4.70 -6.29 16.73
N GLY A 47 -3.86 -5.25 16.84
CA GLY A 47 -2.57 -5.33 17.53
C GLY A 47 -1.45 -5.95 16.70
N THR A 48 -1.64 -6.10 15.38
CA THR A 48 -0.57 -6.59 14.51
C THR A 48 0.57 -5.57 14.40
N ARG A 49 1.80 -6.07 14.27
CA ARG A 49 2.94 -5.18 14.04
C ARG A 49 2.96 -4.73 12.58
N THR A 50 2.93 -3.42 12.36
CA THR A 50 3.02 -2.81 11.02
C THR A 50 4.45 -2.37 10.75
N LEU A 51 5.08 -2.89 9.69
CA LEU A 51 6.45 -2.51 9.30
C LEU A 51 6.50 -1.25 8.43
N THR A 52 5.43 -0.96 7.68
CA THR A 52 5.32 0.20 6.80
C THR A 52 3.86 0.42 6.40
N GLY A 53 3.52 1.68 6.10
CA GLY A 53 2.28 2.08 5.44
C GLY A 53 1.00 1.97 6.27
N GLY A 54 -0.10 1.70 5.58
CA GLY A 54 -1.45 1.61 6.15
C GLY A 54 -2.24 2.91 6.06
N GLY A 55 -1.70 3.93 5.39
CA GLY A 55 -2.33 5.23 5.17
C GLY A 55 -2.41 5.66 3.70
N VAL A 56 -2.79 6.93 3.53
CA VAL A 56 -2.73 7.63 2.25
C VAL A 56 -1.37 8.35 2.19
N PRO A 57 -0.58 8.22 1.11
CA PRO A 57 0.72 8.89 1.04
C PRO A 57 0.59 10.42 1.05
N ASP A 58 1.39 11.10 1.87
CA ASP A 58 1.35 12.57 2.01
C ASP A 58 1.71 13.33 0.72
N ALA A 59 2.57 12.74 -0.11
CA ALA A 59 3.11 13.39 -1.31
C ALA A 59 2.14 13.40 -2.52
N ILE A 60 0.94 12.83 -2.41
CA ILE A 60 -0.03 12.75 -3.51
C ILE A 60 -1.38 13.34 -3.10
N GLU A 61 -1.74 14.46 -3.70
CA GLU A 61 -3.01 15.17 -3.41
C GLU A 61 -4.25 14.54 -4.07
N LYS A 62 -4.08 13.78 -5.16
CA LYS A 62 -5.20 13.27 -5.99
C LYS A 62 -5.01 11.81 -6.39
N GLY A 63 -6.13 11.10 -6.48
CA GLY A 63 -6.18 9.68 -6.80
C GLY A 63 -6.32 8.80 -5.57
N PHE A 64 -6.52 7.51 -5.79
CA PHE A 64 -6.85 6.55 -4.74
C PHE A 64 -5.61 5.77 -4.31
N PHE A 65 -4.57 6.48 -3.89
CA PHE A 65 -3.30 5.90 -3.50
C PHE A 65 -3.33 5.39 -2.05
N ILE A 66 -2.56 4.32 -1.83
CA ILE A 66 -2.34 3.70 -0.53
C ILE A 66 -0.84 3.44 -0.41
N GLU A 67 -0.28 3.67 0.77
CA GLU A 67 1.11 3.32 1.06
C GLU A 67 1.31 1.80 1.04
N PRO A 68 2.46 1.28 0.56
CA PRO A 68 2.81 -0.12 0.74
C PRO A 68 2.67 -0.53 2.20
N THR A 69 1.77 -1.47 2.46
CA THR A 69 1.40 -1.86 3.82
C THR A 69 1.87 -3.28 4.08
N ILE A 70 2.70 -3.46 5.11
CA ILE A 70 3.20 -4.78 5.51
C ILE A 70 2.89 -4.99 6.99
N PHE A 71 2.02 -5.97 7.25
CA PHE A 71 1.74 -6.50 8.58
C PHE A 71 2.58 -7.76 8.80
N VAL A 72 3.13 -7.92 10.00
CA VAL A 72 3.94 -9.07 10.39
C VAL A 72 3.50 -9.60 11.74
N ASP A 73 3.96 -10.80 12.07
CA ASP A 73 3.65 -11.50 13.32
C ASP A 73 2.15 -11.78 13.48
N ILE A 74 1.47 -12.08 12.36
CA ILE A 74 0.04 -12.41 12.31
C ILE A 74 -0.15 -13.88 12.66
N SER A 75 -1.11 -14.18 13.54
CA SER A 75 -1.51 -15.57 13.81
C SER A 75 -2.44 -16.08 12.71
N ALA A 76 -2.30 -17.34 12.30
CA ALA A 76 -3.10 -17.90 11.21
C ALA A 76 -4.62 -18.02 11.53
N GLU A 77 -4.98 -17.85 12.81
CA GLU A 77 -6.34 -18.05 13.34
C GLU A 77 -7.13 -16.73 13.48
N SER A 78 -6.63 -15.63 12.89
CA SER A 78 -7.23 -14.27 12.99
C SER A 78 -8.21 -13.98 11.86
#